data_AF-A0A7S3TK88-F1
#
_entry.id   AF-A0A7S3TK88-F1
#
_cell.length_a   1.000
_cell.length_b   1.000
_cell.length_c   1.000
_cell.angle_alpha   90.00
_cell.angle_beta   90.00
_cell.angle_gamma   90.00
#
_symmetry.space_group_name_H-M   'P 1'
#
loop_
_entity.id
_entity.type
_entity.pdbx_description
1 polymer ?
#
loop_
_entity_poly.entity_id
_entity_poly.type
_entity_poly.pdbx_seq_one_letter_code
_entity_poly.pdbx_strand_id
1 'polypeptide(L)'
;VLWLARELSTSPTWQQRMAVVVSHDRVFLDEVATDTLHVSGAARQLTQSRGNYSGWAKRRAQQQLTHEREMESKRRMIAELRAFKPLGSTPKQMKIFKSKEKMADKLEEEARELDEQAASLTEDAELPLSLKAGGEVSGFLVQVKGVSFGYPGSAAPLFSGVEMGIDARSRIVLLGENGNGKTTPVQAAAGQPRHTRSS
;
A
#
# COMPACT_ATOMS: atom_id res chain seq x y z
N VAL A 1 19.66 2.21 -2.85
CA VAL A 1 19.02 2.46 -1.55
C VAL A 1 19.79 1.82 -0.39
N LEU A 2 20.33 0.61 -0.57
CA LEU A 2 21.17 -0.09 0.43
C LEU A 2 22.32 0.74 1.04
N TRP A 3 23.00 1.58 0.25
CA TRP A 3 24.09 2.41 0.77
C TRP A 3 23.61 3.43 1.82
N LEU A 4 22.44 4.06 1.58
CA LEU A 4 21.89 5.10 2.45
C LEU A 4 21.34 4.48 3.73
N ALA A 5 20.69 3.31 3.62
CA ALA A 5 20.24 2.58 4.80
C ALA A 5 21.41 2.23 5.72
N ARG A 6 22.52 1.76 5.13
CA ARG A 6 23.75 1.50 5.87
C ARG A 6 24.34 2.76 6.49
N GLU A 7 24.40 3.86 5.75
CA GLU A 7 24.94 5.13 6.27
C GLU A 7 24.12 5.61 7.48
N LEU A 8 22.80 5.63 7.37
CA LEU A 8 21.92 6.11 8.44
C LEU A 8 21.94 5.21 9.68
N SER A 9 22.11 3.91 9.51
CA SER A 9 22.13 2.94 10.62
C SER A 9 23.50 2.79 11.31
N THR A 10 24.60 2.91 10.57
CA THR A 10 25.94 2.58 11.07
C THR A 10 26.83 3.79 11.34
N SER A 11 26.57 4.93 10.71
CA SER A 11 27.43 6.10 10.81
C SER A 11 27.34 6.75 12.20
N PRO A 12 28.47 6.98 12.89
CA PRO A 12 28.48 7.65 14.20
C PRO A 12 27.85 9.05 14.17
N THR A 13 27.91 9.73 13.03
CA THR A 13 27.31 11.05 12.85
C THR A 13 25.79 11.00 12.96
N TRP A 14 25.16 9.98 12.38
CA TRP A 14 23.70 9.85 12.36
C TRP A 14 23.16 9.22 13.64
N GLN A 15 23.96 8.42 14.35
CA GLN A 15 23.58 7.87 15.67
C GLN A 15 23.37 8.94 16.75
N GLN A 16 23.96 10.12 16.60
CA GLN A 16 23.80 11.25 17.52
C GLN A 16 22.80 12.31 17.03
N ARG A 17 22.10 12.05 15.91
CA ARG A 17 21.21 13.02 15.28
C ARG A 17 19.83 12.41 15.03
N MET A 18 18.83 13.27 14.89
CA MET A 18 17.52 12.87 14.40
C MET A 18 17.41 13.15 12.91
N ALA A 19 16.96 12.15 12.16
CA ALA A 19 16.62 12.29 10.74
C ALA A 19 15.15 11.90 10.56
N VAL A 20 14.42 12.71 9.79
CA VAL A 20 13.06 12.39 9.36
C VAL A 20 13.14 12.00 7.90
N VAL A 21 12.72 10.77 7.58
CA VAL A 21 12.80 10.24 6.22
C VAL A 21 11.42 9.85 5.74
N VAL A 22 11.12 10.17 4.48
CA VAL A 22 9.90 9.77 3.77
C VAL A 22 10.30 8.84 2.63
N SER A 23 9.78 7.62 2.64
CA SER A 23 10.07 6.61 1.62
C SER A 23 8.85 5.73 1.37
N HIS A 24 8.70 5.26 0.14
CA HIS A 24 7.72 4.22 -0.22
C HIS A 24 8.34 2.80 -0.19
N ASP A 25 9.65 2.69 0.05
CA ASP A 25 10.35 1.42 0.18
C ASP A 25 10.25 0.89 1.62
N ARG A 26 9.45 -0.16 1.79
CA ARG A 26 9.19 -0.81 3.08
C ARG A 26 10.44 -1.43 3.69
N VAL A 27 11.33 -1.99 2.86
CA VAL A 27 12.57 -2.63 3.34
C VAL A 27 13.52 -1.58 3.89
N PHE A 28 13.65 -0.46 3.19
CA PHE A 28 14.44 0.67 3.67
C PHE A 28 13.92 1.23 5.01
N LEU A 29 12.60 1.41 5.13
CA LEU A 29 11.99 1.86 6.39
C LEU A 29 12.19 0.86 7.52
N ASP A 30 12.18 -0.44 7.21
CA ASP A 30 12.44 -1.48 8.20
C ASP A 30 13.86 -1.50 8.75
N GLU A 31 14.84 -1.16 7.91
CA GLU A 31 16.25 -1.11 8.29
C GLU A 31 16.63 0.16 9.06
N VAL A 32 15.99 1.30 8.77
CA VAL A 32 16.44 2.61 9.27
C VAL A 32 15.54 3.20 10.35
N ALA A 33 14.22 2.94 10.30
CA ALA A 33 13.29 3.64 11.18
C ALA A 33 13.27 3.10 12.61
N THR A 34 13.51 3.98 13.59
CA THR A 34 13.33 3.68 15.02
C THR A 34 11.92 3.99 15.49
N ASP A 35 11.24 4.92 14.82
CA ASP A 35 9.92 5.42 15.13
C ASP A 35 9.17 5.67 13.82
N THR A 36 7.91 5.26 13.78
CA THR A 36 7.03 5.43 12.63
C THR A 36 6.02 6.52 12.91
N LEU A 37 6.03 7.55 12.07
CA LEU A 37 5.00 8.59 12.01
C LEU A 37 4.07 8.26 10.85
N HIS A 38 2.82 7.95 11.18
CA HIS A 38 1.79 7.66 10.19
C HIS A 38 0.81 8.82 10.10
N VAL A 39 0.58 9.28 8.87
CA VAL A 39 -0.41 10.30 8.54
C VAL A 39 -1.65 9.59 7.99
N SER A 40 -2.75 9.59 8.73
CA SER A 40 -4.04 9.10 8.24
C SER A 40 -4.71 10.21 7.42
N GLY A 41 -4.91 9.98 6.11
CA GLY A 41 -5.63 10.91 5.25
C GLY A 41 -7.10 11.05 5.66
N ALA A 42 -7.78 9.93 5.85
CA ALA A 42 -9.18 9.85 6.27
C ALA A 42 -9.45 10.58 7.59
N ALA A 43 -8.63 10.36 8.62
CA ALA A 43 -8.82 10.98 9.93
C ALA A 43 -8.19 12.38 10.04
N ARG A 44 -7.35 12.78 9.08
CA ARG A 44 -6.51 14.00 9.14
C ARG A 44 -5.69 14.09 10.44
N GLN A 45 -5.19 12.94 10.90
CA GLN A 45 -4.48 12.80 12.17
C GLN A 45 -3.08 12.22 11.95
N LEU A 46 -2.13 12.66 12.78
CA LEU A 46 -0.80 12.09 12.88
C LEU A 46 -0.75 11.13 14.06
N THR A 47 -0.36 9.88 13.81
CA THR A 47 -0.14 8.87 14.85
C THR A 47 1.32 8.48 14.90
N GLN A 48 1.89 8.40 16.09
CA GLN A 48 3.26 7.96 16.31
C GLN A 48 3.28 6.55 16.91
N SER A 49 4.20 5.72 16.45
CA SER A 49 4.42 4.38 17.00
C SER A 49 5.91 4.06 17.03
N ARG A 50 6.41 3.56 18.17
CA ARG A 50 7.81 3.19 18.30
C ARG A 50 8.11 1.89 17.55
N GLY A 51 9.16 1.89 16.75
CA GLY A 51 9.58 0.76 15.92
C GLY A 51 9.45 1.08 14.44
N ASN A 52 9.91 0.11 13.66
CA ASN A 52 9.97 0.20 12.21
C ASN A 52 8.61 -0.03 11.53
N TYR A 53 8.61 0.03 10.20
CA TYR A 53 7.39 -0.05 9.39
C TYR A 53 6.63 -1.36 9.60
N SER A 54 7.29 -2.51 9.52
CA SER A 54 6.68 -3.84 9.68
C SER A 54 6.08 -4.02 11.06
N GLY A 55 6.76 -3.55 12.11
CA GLY A 55 6.24 -3.58 13.48
C GLY A 55 4.99 -2.70 13.63
N TRP A 56 5.02 -1.49 13.08
CA TRP A 56 3.86 -0.61 13.05
C TRP A 56 2.69 -1.21 12.28
N ALA A 57 2.92 -1.74 11.07
CA ALA A 57 1.88 -2.31 10.21
C ALA A 57 1.17 -3.49 10.87
N LYS A 58 1.91 -4.40 11.52
CA LYS A 58 1.33 -5.52 12.28
C LYS A 58 0.46 -5.05 13.44
N ARG A 59 0.94 -4.08 14.23
CA ARG A 59 0.16 -3.52 15.35
C ARG A 59 -1.11 -2.86 14.87
N ARG A 60 -1.03 -2.09 13.77
CA ARG A 60 -2.19 -1.42 13.18
C ARG A 60 -3.24 -2.41 12.67
N ALA A 61 -2.82 -3.44 11.95
CA ALA A 61 -3.72 -4.52 11.51
C ALA A 61 -4.41 -5.22 12.70
N GLN A 62 -3.67 -5.44 13.79
CA GLN A 62 -4.24 -6.01 15.01
C GLN A 62 -5.23 -5.06 15.69
N GLN A 63 -4.95 -3.75 15.72
CA GLN A 63 -5.87 -2.74 16.26
C GLN A 63 -7.16 -2.66 15.45
N GLN A 64 -7.07 -2.68 14.11
CA GLN A 64 -8.23 -2.73 13.22
C GLN A 64 -9.09 -3.96 13.48
N LEU A 65 -8.49 -5.15 13.52
CA LEU A 65 -9.22 -6.40 13.79
C LEU A 65 -9.91 -6.39 15.16
N THR A 66 -9.23 -5.87 16.20
CA THR A 66 -9.82 -5.77 17.54
C THR A 66 -11.01 -4.79 17.54
N HIS A 67 -10.84 -3.62 16.91
CA HIS A 67 -11.90 -2.62 16.80
C HIS A 67 -13.11 -3.13 16.03
N GLU A 68 -12.90 -3.79 14.88
CA GLU A 68 -13.97 -4.40 14.09
C GLU A 68 -14.78 -5.43 14.90
N ARG A 69 -14.10 -6.30 15.65
CA ARG A 69 -14.75 -7.30 16.52
C ARG A 69 -15.55 -6.67 17.65
N GLU A 70 -15.02 -5.62 18.27
CA GLU A 70 -15.73 -4.90 19.33
C GLU A 70 -16.97 -4.19 18.78
N MET A 71 -16.85 -3.54 17.62
CA MET A 71 -17.95 -2.89 16.93
C MET A 71 -19.02 -3.89 16.49
N GLU A 72 -18.64 -5.05 15.96
CA GLU A 72 -19.57 -6.12 15.60
C GLU A 72 -20.31 -6.65 16.84
N SER A 73 -19.61 -6.88 17.95
CA SER A 73 -20.20 -7.33 19.21
C SER A 73 -21.22 -6.32 19.75
N LYS A 74 -20.86 -5.03 19.78
CA LYS A 74 -21.77 -3.94 20.19
C LYS A 74 -22.99 -3.87 19.26
N ARG A 75 -22.80 -3.89 17.93
CA ARG A 75 -23.89 -3.90 16.95
C ARG A 75 -24.84 -5.07 17.14
N ARG A 76 -24.32 -6.27 17.41
CA ARG A 76 -25.14 -7.46 17.69
C ARG A 76 -25.96 -7.30 18.97
N MET A 77 -25.34 -6.81 20.05
CA MET A 77 -26.04 -6.58 21.32
C MET A 77 -27.13 -5.52 21.21
N ILE A 78 -26.85 -4.42 20.49
CA ILE A 78 -27.84 -3.38 20.18
C ILE A 78 -29.02 -3.97 19.41
N ALA A 79 -28.75 -4.76 18.35
CA ALA A 79 -29.78 -5.40 17.55
C ALA A 79 -30.66 -6.34 18.39
N GLU A 80 -30.07 -7.13 19.30
CA GLU A 80 -30.81 -8.01 20.20
C GLU A 80 -31.71 -7.22 21.18
N LEU A 81 -31.18 -6.14 21.76
CA LEU A 81 -31.94 -5.27 22.68
C LEU A 81 -33.10 -4.57 21.96
N ARG A 82 -32.89 -4.10 20.73
CA ARG A 82 -33.94 -3.45 19.91
C ARG A 82 -34.96 -4.44 19.35
N ALA A 83 -34.56 -5.69 19.10
CA ALA A 83 -35.48 -6.74 18.67
C ALA A 83 -36.39 -7.24 19.80
N PHE A 84 -36.07 -6.94 21.07
CA PHE A 84 -36.90 -7.34 22.20
C PHE A 84 -38.28 -6.70 22.14
N LYS A 85 -39.31 -7.53 21.94
CA LYS A 85 -40.72 -7.12 22.01
C LYS A 85 -41.34 -7.62 23.30
N PRO A 86 -42.06 -6.79 24.06
CA PRO A 86 -42.75 -7.23 25.25
C PRO A 86 -43.93 -8.15 24.88
N LEU A 87 -44.12 -9.22 25.66
CA LEU A 87 -45.19 -10.22 25.47
C LEU A 87 -46.59 -9.70 25.85
N GLY A 88 -46.71 -8.44 26.27
CA GLY A 88 -47.96 -7.82 26.70
C GLY A 88 -47.72 -6.39 27.21
N SER A 89 -48.80 -5.71 27.60
CA SER A 89 -48.79 -4.28 27.97
C SER A 89 -48.73 -4.03 29.48
N THR A 90 -48.43 -5.04 30.29
CA THR A 90 -48.38 -4.91 31.76
C THR A 90 -47.30 -3.89 32.18
N PRO A 91 -47.54 -3.05 33.21
CA PRO A 91 -46.56 -2.03 33.64
C PRO A 91 -45.14 -2.57 33.90
N LYS A 92 -45.04 -3.78 34.47
CA LYS A 92 -43.76 -4.48 34.69
C LYS A 92 -43.03 -4.79 33.38
N GLN A 93 -43.76 -5.25 32.36
CA GLN A 93 -43.19 -5.58 31.04
C GLN A 93 -42.77 -4.32 30.28
N MET A 94 -43.56 -3.24 30.35
CA MET A 94 -43.18 -1.95 29.76
C MET A 94 -41.95 -1.34 30.41
N LYS A 95 -41.79 -1.49 31.74
CA LYS A 95 -40.58 -1.04 32.43
C LYS A 95 -39.33 -1.78 31.94
N ILE A 96 -39.42 -3.09 31.71
CA ILE A 96 -38.32 -3.90 31.16
C ILE A 96 -37.99 -3.46 29.72
N PHE A 97 -39.02 -3.29 28.88
CA PHE A 97 -38.84 -2.83 27.50
C PHE A 97 -38.12 -1.48 27.44
N LYS A 98 -38.61 -0.46 28.18
CA LYS A 98 -37.98 0.86 28.25
C LYS A 98 -36.55 0.81 28.81
N SER A 99 -36.27 -0.08 29.76
CA SER A 99 -34.91 -0.26 30.27
C SER A 99 -33.97 -0.84 29.21
N LYS A 100 -34.44 -1.79 28.40
CA LYS A 100 -33.65 -2.38 27.30
C LYS A 100 -33.42 -1.39 26.16
N GLU A 101 -34.43 -0.59 25.82
CA GLU A 101 -34.33 0.52 24.87
C GLU A 101 -33.25 1.51 25.32
N LYS A 102 -33.31 1.98 26.57
CA LYS A 102 -32.29 2.87 27.14
C LYS A 102 -30.90 2.25 27.16
N MET A 103 -30.78 0.93 27.40
CA MET A 103 -29.49 0.22 27.31
C MET A 103 -28.97 0.19 25.88
N ALA A 104 -29.83 -0.02 24.89
CA ALA A 104 -29.46 0.01 23.47
C ALA A 104 -28.95 1.39 23.08
N ASP A 105 -29.64 2.46 23.47
CA ASP A 105 -29.23 3.84 23.17
C ASP A 105 -27.88 4.18 23.80
N LYS A 106 -27.64 3.74 25.03
CA LYS A 106 -26.33 3.89 25.68
C LYS A 106 -25.22 3.14 24.93
N LEU A 107 -25.48 1.91 24.50
CA LEU A 107 -24.50 1.13 23.72
C LEU A 107 -24.22 1.74 22.35
N GLU A 108 -25.21 2.39 21.72
CA GLU A 108 -25.04 3.14 20.48
C GLU A 108 -24.12 4.36 20.68
N GLU A 109 -24.31 5.10 21.77
CA GLU A 109 -23.43 6.21 22.15
C GLU A 109 -22.00 5.74 22.40
N GLU A 110 -21.82 4.68 23.21
CA GLU A 110 -20.50 4.08 23.46
C GLU A 110 -19.84 3.57 22.17
N ALA A 111 -20.61 2.99 21.24
CA ALA A 111 -20.09 2.52 19.95
C ALA A 111 -19.64 3.69 19.07
N ARG A 112 -20.37 4.82 19.10
CA ARG A 112 -19.99 6.03 18.37
C ARG A 112 -18.72 6.67 18.94
N GLU A 113 -18.60 6.78 20.26
CA GLU A 113 -17.40 7.29 20.89
C GLU A 113 -16.17 6.42 20.58
N LEU A 114 -16.34 5.09 20.57
CA LEU A 114 -15.29 4.15 20.20
C LEU A 114 -14.85 4.34 18.73
N ASP A 115 -15.80 4.53 17.81
CA ASP A 115 -15.54 4.79 16.39
C ASP A 115 -14.78 6.10 16.18
N GLU A 116 -15.19 7.17 16.88
CA GLU A 116 -14.52 8.48 16.84
C GLU A 116 -13.08 8.41 17.38
N GLN A 117 -12.83 7.66 18.46
CA GLN A 117 -11.49 7.42 19.00
C GLN A 117 -10.62 6.57 18.06
N ALA A 118 -11.25 5.63 17.35
CA ALA A 118 -10.62 4.75 16.38
C ALA A 118 -10.50 5.38 14.97
N ALA A 119 -10.90 6.64 14.76
CA ALA A 119 -10.92 7.28 13.45
C ALA A 119 -9.59 7.13 12.68
N SER A 120 -8.45 7.26 13.37
CA SER A 120 -7.10 7.10 12.78
C SER A 120 -6.77 5.69 12.28
N LEU A 121 -7.55 4.67 12.66
CA LEU A 121 -7.45 3.31 12.15
C LEU A 121 -8.14 3.13 10.80
N THR A 122 -8.98 4.08 10.39
CA THR A 122 -9.61 4.08 9.06
C THR A 122 -8.54 4.23 7.99
N GLU A 123 -8.59 3.33 7.00
CA GLU A 123 -7.69 3.37 5.85
C GLU A 123 -8.23 4.33 4.77
N ASP A 124 -7.30 4.90 4.00
CA ASP A 124 -7.66 5.66 2.81
C ASP A 124 -8.23 4.72 1.75
N ALA A 125 -9.22 5.19 0.98
CA ALA A 125 -9.84 4.38 -0.05
C ALA A 125 -8.81 3.96 -1.11
N GLU A 126 -8.63 2.64 -1.30
CA GLU A 126 -7.87 2.12 -2.42
C GLU A 126 -8.62 2.45 -3.72
N LEU A 127 -7.98 3.22 -4.59
CA LEU A 127 -8.54 3.53 -5.90
C LEU A 127 -8.32 2.31 -6.82
N PRO A 128 -9.39 1.68 -7.35
CA PRO A 128 -9.24 0.55 -8.24
C PRO A 128 -8.54 1.00 -9.53
N LEU A 129 -7.35 0.48 -9.77
CA LEU A 129 -6.62 0.72 -11.01
C LEU A 129 -7.08 -0.29 -12.06
N SER A 130 -7.92 0.15 -12.98
CA SER A 130 -8.26 -0.62 -14.18
C SER A 130 -7.33 -0.23 -15.33
N LEU A 131 -6.47 -1.15 -15.74
CA LEU A 131 -5.72 -1.02 -16.98
C LEU A 131 -6.57 -1.54 -18.13
N LYS A 132 -6.93 -0.65 -19.07
CA LYS A 132 -7.58 -1.08 -20.30
C LYS A 132 -6.58 -1.86 -21.14
N ALA A 133 -6.76 -3.17 -21.24
CA ALA A 133 -5.98 -3.99 -22.16
C ALA A 133 -6.49 -3.76 -23.60
N GLY A 134 -5.57 -3.70 -24.57
CA GLY A 134 -5.92 -3.95 -25.97
C GLY A 134 -6.33 -5.41 -26.14
N GLY A 135 -7.12 -5.73 -27.17
CA GLY A 135 -7.55 -7.10 -27.45
C GLY A 135 -6.38 -8.07 -27.69
N GLU A 136 -6.67 -9.37 -27.68
CA GLU A 136 -5.66 -10.38 -28.03
C GLU A 136 -5.37 -10.33 -29.53
N VAL A 137 -4.10 -10.11 -29.88
CA VAL A 137 -3.60 -10.21 -31.25
C VAL A 137 -2.79 -11.51 -31.35
N SER A 138 -3.07 -12.33 -32.35
CA SER A 138 -2.33 -13.55 -32.60
C SER A 138 -0.95 -13.27 -33.21
N GLY A 139 0.08 -13.96 -32.74
CA GLY A 139 1.45 -13.88 -33.29
C GLY A 139 2.38 -12.98 -32.49
N PHE A 140 3.58 -12.73 -33.05
CA PHE A 140 4.55 -11.80 -32.47
C PHE A 140 4.13 -10.35 -32.77
N LEU A 141 3.94 -9.56 -31.71
CA LEU A 141 3.72 -8.12 -31.78
C LEU A 141 5.00 -7.36 -32.09
N VAL A 142 6.11 -7.79 -31.49
CA VAL A 142 7.45 -7.21 -31.72
C VAL A 142 8.43 -8.36 -31.90
N GLN A 143 9.25 -8.28 -32.94
CA GLN A 143 10.35 -9.21 -33.17
C GLN A 143 11.64 -8.42 -33.39
N VAL A 144 12.61 -8.66 -32.51
CA VAL A 144 13.95 -8.08 -32.54
C VAL A 144 14.90 -9.18 -33.00
N LYS A 145 15.69 -8.92 -34.05
CA LYS A 145 16.69 -9.86 -34.58
C LYS A 145 18.02 -9.16 -34.78
N GLY A 146 19.09 -9.68 -34.14
CA GLY A 146 20.46 -9.20 -34.32
C GLY A 146 20.70 -7.74 -33.92
N VAL A 147 19.84 -7.12 -33.12
CA VAL A 147 19.93 -5.67 -32.86
C VAL A 147 21.08 -5.36 -31.93
N SER A 148 21.89 -4.39 -32.33
CA SER A 148 23.02 -3.88 -31.55
C SER A 148 22.87 -2.37 -31.40
N PHE A 149 23.20 -1.84 -30.22
CA PHE A 149 23.12 -0.40 -29.93
C PHE A 149 24.38 0.05 -29.22
N GLY A 150 24.87 1.24 -29.56
CA GLY A 150 25.94 1.93 -28.83
C GLY A 150 25.79 3.45 -28.96
N TYR A 151 26.16 4.19 -27.92
CA TYR A 151 26.17 5.64 -27.97
C TYR A 151 27.32 6.17 -28.84
N PRO A 152 27.13 7.30 -29.57
CA PRO A 152 28.22 7.93 -30.31
C PRO A 152 29.41 8.27 -29.39
N GLY A 153 30.62 7.85 -29.77
CA GLY A 153 31.83 8.05 -28.97
C GLY A 153 32.11 6.99 -27.90
N SER A 154 31.24 5.97 -27.75
CA SER A 154 31.53 4.80 -26.90
C SER A 154 32.45 3.82 -27.62
N ALA A 155 33.45 3.29 -26.89
CA ALA A 155 34.36 2.27 -27.41
C ALA A 155 33.70 0.89 -27.59
N ALA A 156 32.61 0.63 -26.89
CA ALA A 156 31.87 -0.63 -26.94
C ALA A 156 30.36 -0.40 -27.11
N PRO A 157 29.64 -1.30 -27.80
CA PRO A 157 28.19 -1.27 -27.84
C PRO A 157 27.60 -1.53 -26.45
N LEU A 158 26.49 -0.86 -26.14
CA LEU A 158 25.70 -1.08 -24.93
C LEU A 158 25.09 -2.50 -24.90
N PHE A 159 24.66 -2.99 -26.06
CA PHE A 159 24.25 -4.36 -26.27
C PHE A 159 24.50 -4.76 -27.73
N SER A 160 24.74 -6.05 -27.97
CA SER A 160 24.98 -6.60 -29.30
C SER A 160 24.20 -7.90 -29.51
N GLY A 161 23.73 -8.11 -30.74
CA GLY A 161 23.10 -9.36 -31.15
C GLY A 161 21.82 -9.71 -30.38
N VAL A 162 21.03 -8.71 -29.97
CA VAL A 162 19.79 -8.97 -29.21
C VAL A 162 18.75 -9.61 -30.12
N GLU A 163 18.26 -10.79 -29.72
CA GLU A 163 17.15 -11.50 -30.36
C GLU A 163 16.01 -11.70 -29.35
N MET A 164 14.81 -11.25 -29.69
CA MET A 164 13.65 -11.32 -28.79
C MET A 164 12.35 -11.33 -29.58
N GLY A 165 11.40 -12.18 -29.18
CA GLY A 165 10.01 -12.13 -29.65
C GLY A 165 9.08 -11.73 -28.50
N ILE A 166 8.17 -10.80 -28.75
CA ILE A 166 7.14 -10.35 -27.81
C ILE A 166 5.79 -10.68 -28.43
N ASP A 167 4.96 -11.44 -27.72
CA ASP A 167 3.57 -11.74 -28.09
C ASP A 167 2.57 -11.02 -27.16
N ALA A 168 1.27 -11.16 -27.43
CA ALA A 168 0.21 -10.51 -26.64
C ALA A 168 0.12 -11.00 -25.18
N ARG A 169 0.71 -12.16 -24.85
CA ARG A 169 0.68 -12.74 -23.50
C ARG A 169 1.97 -12.49 -22.71
N SER A 170 2.99 -11.98 -23.39
CA SER A 170 4.31 -11.73 -22.82
C SER A 170 4.22 -10.75 -21.63
N ARG A 171 4.99 -11.06 -20.59
CA ARG A 171 5.21 -10.20 -19.42
C ARG A 171 6.72 -10.06 -19.24
N ILE A 172 7.24 -8.89 -19.61
CA ILE A 172 8.68 -8.66 -19.72
C ILE A 172 9.11 -7.72 -18.60
N VAL A 173 10.16 -8.11 -17.87
CA VAL A 173 10.78 -7.32 -16.82
C VAL A 173 12.21 -7.00 -17.23
N LEU A 174 12.58 -5.72 -17.18
CA LEU A 174 13.93 -5.26 -17.50
C LEU A 174 14.73 -5.06 -16.21
N LEU A 175 15.78 -5.87 -16.02
CA LEU A 175 16.58 -5.90 -14.80
C LEU A 175 17.98 -5.27 -15.00
N GLY A 176 18.60 -4.86 -13.90
CA GLY A 176 20.01 -4.50 -13.81
C GLY A 176 20.25 -3.17 -13.09
N GLU A 177 21.50 -2.69 -13.10
CA GLU A 177 21.90 -1.47 -12.41
C GLU A 177 21.45 -0.19 -13.13
N ASN A 178 21.32 0.90 -12.36
CA ASN A 178 21.02 2.22 -12.90
C ASN A 178 22.15 2.67 -13.84
N GLY A 179 21.81 3.17 -15.02
CA GLY A 179 22.79 3.64 -16.01
C GLY A 179 23.20 2.60 -17.07
N ASN A 180 22.91 1.30 -16.90
CA ASN A 180 23.21 0.27 -17.90
C ASN A 180 22.23 0.24 -19.09
N GLY A 181 21.50 1.34 -19.33
CA GLY A 181 20.70 1.52 -20.53
C GLY A 181 19.42 0.67 -20.63
N LYS A 182 18.78 0.33 -19.51
CA LYS A 182 17.46 -0.36 -19.48
C LYS A 182 16.37 0.33 -20.30
N THR A 183 16.39 1.65 -20.32
CA THR A 183 15.42 2.45 -21.09
C THR A 183 15.69 2.41 -22.59
N THR A 184 16.92 2.08 -22.98
CA THR A 184 17.39 2.15 -24.37
C THR A 184 16.75 1.08 -25.27
N PRO A 185 16.62 -0.21 -24.87
CA PRO A 185 15.83 -1.19 -25.60
C PRO A 185 14.35 -0.81 -25.74
N VAL A 186 13.75 -0.21 -24.71
CA VAL A 186 12.33 0.21 -24.74
C VAL A 186 12.12 1.34 -25.74
N GLN A 187 13.02 2.34 -25.73
CA GLN A 187 12.99 3.45 -26.68
C GLN A 187 13.23 2.99 -28.12
N ALA A 188 14.17 2.06 -28.32
CA ALA A 188 14.44 1.46 -29.62
C ALA A 188 13.22 0.68 -30.15
N ALA A 189 12.58 -0.13 -29.31
CA ALA A 189 11.37 -0.87 -29.68
C ALA A 189 10.16 0.03 -29.95
N ALA A 190 10.05 1.16 -29.24
CA ALA A 190 9.01 2.17 -29.44
C ALA A 190 9.26 3.08 -30.66
N GLY A 191 10.32 2.86 -31.42
CA GLY A 191 10.65 3.67 -32.59
C GLY A 191 11.04 5.11 -32.25
N GLN A 192 11.53 5.38 -31.03
CA GLN A 192 12.08 6.68 -30.62
C GLN A 192 13.61 6.65 -30.75
N PRO A 193 14.20 7.03 -31.89
CA PRO A 193 15.63 6.90 -32.09
C PRO A 193 16.31 8.19 -31.63
N ARG A 194 17.04 8.14 -30.51
CA ARG A 194 18.08 9.16 -30.20
C ARG A 194 19.41 8.77 -30.85
N HIS A 195 19.38 8.42 -32.14
CA HIS A 195 20.52 8.04 -32.98
C HIS A 195 20.96 6.57 -32.86
N THR A 196 20.86 5.84 -33.98
CA THR A 196 21.47 4.52 -34.20
C THR A 196 22.07 4.47 -35.61
N ARG A 197 23.26 3.89 -35.74
CA ARG A 197 23.72 3.31 -37.01
C ARG A 197 22.98 1.98 -37.18
N SER A 198 22.19 1.86 -38.24
CA SER A 198 21.67 0.56 -38.69
C SER A 198 22.62 -0.04 -39.73
N SER A 199 22.89 -1.34 -39.61
CA SER A 199 23.17 -2.23 -40.73
C SER A 199 22.25 -3.43 -40.58
#